data_AF-A0A1Y3BNZ0-F1
#
_entry.id   AF-A0A1Y3BNZ0-F1
#
_cell.length_a   1.000
_cell.length_b   1.000
_cell.length_c   1.000
_cell.angle_alpha   90.00
_cell.angle_beta   90.00
_cell.angle_gamma   90.00
#
_symmetry.space_group_name_H-M   'P 1'
#
loop_
_entity.id
_entity.type
_entity.pdbx_description
1 polymer ?
#
loop_
_entity_poly.entity_id
_entity_poly.type
_entity_poly.pdbx_seq_one_letter_code
_entity_poly.pdbx_strand_id
1 'polypeptide(L)'
;PFSNSLGILTVNGSELLNIFENSAEQHDRGGFLQISGARVTYRTTPCKTVIKKSTLINVEAFCDGEWIPIDKENTFQVIINSFLSRGGDNYTINMNNWLDYQLIDREILSEYIRNRQNVTPVLENRIQFIVDNDDDGSNSSQMLIVNSYLSFMITILFLIISSQI
;
A
#
# COMPACT_ATOMS: atom_id res chain seq x y z
N PRO A 1 -6.57 3.13 17.93
CA PRO A 1 -7.75 3.23 18.84
C PRO A 1 -8.95 2.37 18.40
N PHE A 2 -9.08 2.06 17.11
CA PHE A 2 -10.26 1.35 16.56
C PHE A 2 -10.26 -0.16 16.78
N SER A 3 -9.10 -0.75 17.11
CA SER A 3 -8.98 -2.18 17.43
C SER A 3 -9.47 -3.08 16.28
N ASN A 4 -9.02 -2.78 15.07
CA ASN A 4 -9.39 -3.60 13.92
C ASN A 4 -8.69 -4.95 14.00
N SER A 5 -9.39 -6.00 13.59
CA SER A 5 -8.78 -7.31 13.35
C SER A 5 -8.02 -7.32 12.02
N LEU A 6 -6.95 -8.12 11.92
CA LEU A 6 -6.30 -8.43 10.66
C LEU A 6 -6.82 -9.74 10.08
N GLY A 7 -6.95 -9.78 8.76
CA GLY A 7 -7.29 -10.99 8.03
C GLY A 7 -6.59 -11.06 6.68
N ILE A 8 -6.62 -12.25 6.08
CA ILE A 8 -6.12 -12.47 4.72
C ILE A 8 -7.26 -12.24 3.75
N LEU A 9 -7.04 -11.38 2.76
CA LEU A 9 -7.88 -11.23 1.60
C LEU A 9 -7.20 -11.92 0.41
N THR A 10 -7.92 -12.82 -0.25
CA THR A 10 -7.46 -13.44 -1.50
C THR A 10 -8.04 -12.63 -2.67
N VAL A 11 -7.17 -12.13 -3.55
CA VAL A 11 -7.53 -11.33 -4.72
C VAL A 11 -6.78 -11.81 -5.93
N ASN A 12 -7.36 -11.67 -7.13
CA ASN A 12 -6.57 -11.72 -8.35
C ASN A 12 -5.82 -10.39 -8.57
N GLY A 13 -4.89 -10.36 -9.52
CA GLY A 13 -4.10 -9.17 -9.80
C GLY A 13 -4.94 -7.99 -10.28
N SER A 14 -6.04 -8.21 -11.01
CA SER A 14 -6.93 -7.13 -11.43
C SER A 14 -7.63 -6.45 -10.24
N GLU A 15 -8.08 -7.23 -9.26
CA GLU A 15 -8.65 -6.71 -8.00
C GLU A 15 -7.59 -5.98 -7.17
N LEU A 16 -6.37 -6.52 -7.11
CA LEU A 16 -5.25 -5.89 -6.41
C LEU A 16 -4.89 -4.53 -7.04
N LEU A 17 -4.83 -4.44 -8.37
CA LEU A 17 -4.60 -3.17 -9.07
C LEU A 17 -5.72 -2.16 -8.78
N ASN A 18 -6.99 -2.59 -8.79
CA ASN A 18 -8.12 -1.72 -8.44
C ASN A 18 -8.02 -1.18 -7.00
N ILE A 19 -7.54 -2.00 -6.04
CA ILE A 19 -7.26 -1.55 -4.67
C ILE A 19 -6.20 -0.43 -4.69
N PHE A 20 -5.12 -0.60 -5.44
CA PHE A 20 -4.07 0.42 -5.56
C PHE A 20 -4.53 1.69 -6.31
N GLU A 21 -5.45 1.56 -7.28
CA GLU A 21 -6.10 2.68 -7.95
C GLU A 21 -6.98 3.47 -6.98
N ASN A 22 -7.82 2.80 -6.18
CA ASN A 22 -8.62 3.46 -5.16
C ASN A 22 -7.74 4.15 -4.10
N SER A 23 -6.60 3.57 -3.74
CA SER A 23 -5.61 4.22 -2.88
C SER A 23 -5.08 5.51 -3.51
N ALA A 24 -4.82 5.51 -4.83
CA ALA A 24 -4.32 6.70 -5.55
C ALA A 24 -5.28 7.90 -5.49
N GLU A 25 -6.60 7.64 -5.47
CA GLU A 25 -7.64 8.65 -5.30
C GLU A 25 -7.66 9.29 -3.89
N GLN A 26 -6.95 8.67 -2.96
CA GLN A 26 -6.91 9.04 -1.55
C GLN A 26 -5.57 9.60 -1.09
N HIS A 27 -4.66 9.99 -2.00
CA HIS A 27 -3.29 10.47 -1.71
C HIS A 27 -3.18 11.38 -0.45
N ASP A 28 -4.05 12.40 -0.32
CA ASP A 28 -4.03 13.31 0.84
C ASP A 28 -5.12 13.02 1.89
N ARG A 29 -5.60 11.77 1.98
CA ARG A 29 -6.71 11.33 2.85
C ARG A 29 -6.34 10.08 3.65
N GLY A 30 -7.17 9.77 4.65
CA GLY A 30 -6.96 8.65 5.56
C GLY A 30 -6.91 7.26 4.90
N GLY A 31 -7.54 7.10 3.74
CA GLY A 31 -7.57 5.82 3.02
C GLY A 31 -6.41 5.58 2.05
N PHE A 32 -5.37 6.42 2.04
CA PHE A 32 -4.14 6.12 1.32
C PHE A 32 -3.40 4.94 1.97
N LEU A 33 -3.07 3.91 1.19
CA LEU A 33 -2.45 2.70 1.72
C LEU A 33 -0.97 2.88 2.00
N GLN A 34 -0.57 2.55 3.23
CA GLN A 34 0.80 2.17 3.53
C GLN A 34 0.99 0.68 3.21
N ILE A 35 2.16 0.32 2.68
CA ILE A 35 2.38 -1.02 2.13
C ILE A 35 3.65 -1.69 2.63
N SER A 36 3.64 -3.02 2.61
CA SER A 36 4.77 -3.92 2.81
C SER A 36 4.67 -5.08 1.84
N GLY A 37 5.81 -5.62 1.39
CA GLY A 37 5.82 -6.71 0.40
C GLY A 37 5.39 -6.27 -1.02
N ALA A 38 5.18 -4.97 -1.25
CA ALA A 38 4.86 -4.38 -2.53
C ALA A 38 5.60 -3.05 -2.70
N ARG A 39 5.84 -2.65 -3.96
CA ARG A 39 6.21 -1.30 -4.34
C ARG A 39 5.25 -0.76 -5.39
N VAL A 40 4.88 0.50 -5.26
CA VAL A 40 3.91 1.18 -6.11
C VAL A 40 4.47 2.52 -6.58
N THR A 41 4.22 2.83 -7.85
CA THR A 41 4.51 4.14 -8.43
C THR A 41 3.20 4.81 -8.81
N TYR A 42 3.05 6.04 -8.35
CA TYR A 42 1.93 6.91 -8.67
C TYR A 42 2.43 8.11 -9.49
N ARG A 43 1.59 8.61 -10.39
CA ARG A 43 1.79 9.92 -11.03
C ARG A 43 0.87 10.92 -10.39
N THR A 44 1.38 12.11 -10.09
CA THR A 44 0.60 13.20 -9.51
C THR A 44 0.90 14.48 -10.27
N THR A 45 -0.09 15.36 -10.40
CA THR A 45 0.11 16.68 -10.97
C THR A 45 0.40 17.69 -9.85
N PRO A 46 1.25 18.70 -10.09
CA PRO A 46 1.51 19.77 -9.14
C PRO A 46 0.26 20.64 -9.01
N CYS A 47 -0.64 20.25 -8.12
CA CYS A 47 -1.87 20.99 -7.91
C CYS A 47 -1.72 21.95 -6.72
N LYS A 48 -2.17 23.19 -6.90
CA LYS A 48 -2.34 24.17 -5.80
C LYS A 48 -3.59 23.90 -4.94
N THR A 49 -4.35 22.85 -5.26
CA THR A 49 -5.55 22.48 -4.50
C THR A 49 -5.19 21.53 -3.36
N VAL A 50 -6.05 21.49 -2.33
CA VAL A 50 -5.85 20.73 -1.08
C VAL A 50 -5.97 19.21 -1.29
N ILE A 51 -6.48 18.75 -2.44
CA ILE A 51 -6.74 17.33 -2.71
C ILE A 51 -5.94 16.93 -3.95
N LYS A 52 -4.75 16.34 -3.74
CA LYS A 52 -4.02 15.71 -4.84
C LYS A 52 -4.72 14.44 -5.25
N LYS A 53 -4.99 14.32 -6.55
CA LYS A 53 -5.30 13.04 -7.18
C LYS A 53 -4.00 12.46 -7.73
N SER A 54 -3.85 11.15 -7.61
CA SER A 54 -2.78 10.44 -8.27
C SER A 54 -3.34 9.35 -9.16
N THR A 55 -2.56 8.95 -10.16
CA THR A 55 -2.86 7.85 -11.06
C THR A 55 -1.87 6.73 -10.82
N LEU A 56 -2.37 5.49 -10.72
CA LEU A 56 -1.52 4.32 -10.61
C LEU A 56 -0.70 4.11 -11.89
N ILE A 57 0.62 3.92 -11.75
CA ILE A 57 1.54 3.70 -12.87
C ILE A 57 2.05 2.28 -12.90
N ASN A 58 2.49 1.77 -11.75
CA ASN A 58 3.08 0.45 -11.65
C ASN A 58 2.90 -0.10 -10.24
N VAL A 59 2.73 -1.42 -10.13
CA VAL A 59 2.77 -2.18 -8.89
C VAL A 59 3.64 -3.41 -9.11
N GLU A 60 4.54 -3.66 -8.18
CA GLU A 60 5.30 -4.91 -8.11
C GLU A 60 5.16 -5.51 -6.71
N ALA A 61 5.03 -6.83 -6.64
CA ALA A 61 5.07 -7.60 -5.39
C ALA A 61 6.46 -8.21 -5.21
N PHE A 62 6.86 -8.37 -3.95
CA PHE A 62 8.06 -9.12 -3.60
C PHE A 62 7.70 -10.59 -3.43
N CYS A 63 8.08 -11.43 -4.40
CA CYS A 63 7.81 -12.86 -4.44
C CYS A 63 9.10 -13.62 -4.66
N ASP A 64 9.34 -14.67 -3.86
CA ASP A 64 10.50 -15.57 -4.00
C ASP A 64 11.87 -14.88 -4.08
N GLY A 65 12.01 -13.73 -3.40
CA GLY A 65 13.26 -12.96 -3.35
C GLY A 65 13.41 -11.92 -4.46
N GLU A 66 12.44 -11.81 -5.37
CA GLU A 66 12.47 -10.90 -6.51
C GLU A 66 11.25 -9.98 -6.54
N TRP A 67 11.40 -8.82 -7.18
CA TRP A 67 10.29 -7.90 -7.45
C TRP A 67 9.65 -8.29 -8.78
N ILE A 68 8.38 -8.69 -8.75
CA ILE A 68 7.63 -9.12 -9.92
C ILE A 68 6.45 -8.17 -10.19
N PRO A 69 6.17 -7.82 -11.46
CA PRO A 69 4.99 -7.04 -11.80
C PRO A 69 3.71 -7.81 -11.47
N ILE A 70 2.66 -7.10 -11.09
CA ILE A 70 1.34 -7.70 -10.86
C ILE A 70 0.73 -8.11 -12.20
N ASP A 71 0.69 -9.42 -12.45
CA ASP A 71 -0.13 -10.00 -13.51
C ASP A 71 -1.59 -10.08 -13.07
N LYS A 72 -2.52 -9.71 -13.95
CA LYS A 72 -3.96 -9.61 -13.65
C LYS A 72 -4.59 -10.95 -13.28
N GLU A 73 -4.07 -12.04 -13.81
CA GLU A 73 -4.61 -13.39 -13.64
C GLU A 73 -4.03 -14.10 -12.42
N ASN A 74 -2.89 -13.62 -11.90
CA ASN A 74 -2.26 -14.20 -10.72
C ASN A 74 -3.09 -13.94 -9.46
N THR A 75 -3.13 -14.92 -8.57
CA THR A 75 -3.77 -14.80 -7.25
C THR A 75 -2.76 -14.34 -6.21
N PHE A 76 -3.17 -13.39 -5.39
CA PHE A 76 -2.40 -12.82 -4.29
C PHE A 76 -3.17 -12.96 -2.99
N GLN A 77 -2.45 -13.28 -1.92
CA GLN A 77 -2.95 -13.17 -0.56
C GLN A 77 -2.35 -11.93 0.09
N VAL A 78 -3.23 -11.01 0.49
CA VAL A 78 -2.83 -9.75 1.12
C VAL A 78 -3.44 -9.66 2.51
N ILE A 79 -2.70 -9.10 3.46
CA ILE A 79 -3.21 -8.87 4.80
C ILE A 79 -3.78 -7.46 4.87
N ILE A 80 -5.05 -7.36 5.23
CA ILE A 80 -5.74 -6.09 5.44
C ILE A 80 -6.47 -6.10 6.79
N ASN A 81 -6.81 -4.91 7.27
CA ASN A 81 -7.62 -4.78 8.48
C ASN A 81 -9.12 -4.93 8.17
N SER A 82 -9.92 -5.23 9.19
CA SER A 82 -11.35 -5.46 9.04
C SER A 82 -12.17 -4.20 8.76
N PHE A 83 -11.59 -3.00 8.84
CA PHE A 83 -12.26 -1.78 8.38
C PHE A 83 -12.25 -1.71 6.85
N LEU A 84 -11.09 -1.97 6.22
CA LEU A 84 -10.98 -2.04 4.76
C LEU A 84 -11.77 -3.21 4.18
N SER A 85 -11.76 -4.38 4.82
CA SER A 85 -12.51 -5.55 4.31
C SER A 85 -14.02 -5.28 4.22
N ARG A 86 -14.56 -4.48 5.14
CA ARG A 86 -15.97 -4.07 5.19
C ARG A 86 -16.29 -2.84 4.33
N GLY A 87 -15.35 -2.42 3.49
CA GLY A 87 -15.51 -1.30 2.56
C GLY A 87 -15.32 0.09 3.15
N GLY A 88 -14.61 0.19 4.29
CA GLY A 88 -14.11 1.46 4.79
C GLY A 88 -13.28 2.18 3.73
N ASP A 89 -13.26 3.52 3.78
CA ASP A 89 -12.56 4.37 2.81
C ASP A 89 -12.87 4.05 1.33
N ASN A 90 -14.12 3.65 1.04
CA ASN A 90 -14.62 3.35 -0.30
C ASN A 90 -13.91 2.18 -1.02
N TYR A 91 -13.22 1.30 -0.28
CA TYR A 91 -12.65 0.09 -0.89
C TYR A 91 -13.75 -0.91 -1.22
N THR A 92 -13.81 -1.38 -2.47
CA THR A 92 -14.76 -2.43 -2.85
C THR A 92 -14.10 -3.79 -2.68
N ILE A 93 -14.47 -4.50 -1.62
CA ILE A 93 -13.88 -5.80 -1.26
C ILE A 93 -14.96 -6.88 -1.29
N ASN A 94 -14.65 -8.01 -1.93
CA ASN A 94 -15.47 -9.20 -1.86
C ASN A 94 -15.22 -9.93 -0.54
N MET A 95 -16.13 -9.75 0.43
CA MET A 95 -16.03 -10.36 1.76
C MET A 95 -15.98 -11.90 1.73
N ASN A 96 -16.46 -12.55 0.66
CA ASN A 96 -16.35 -14.02 0.54
C ASN A 96 -14.89 -14.49 0.40
N ASN A 97 -13.97 -13.60 0.00
CA ASN A 97 -12.56 -13.89 -0.16
C ASN A 97 -11.73 -13.46 1.06
N TRP A 98 -12.37 -12.98 2.12
CA TRP A 98 -11.70 -12.50 3.33
C TRP A 98 -11.83 -13.52 4.47
N LEU A 99 -10.68 -13.87 5.06
CA LEU A 99 -10.57 -14.72 6.23
C LEU A 99 -10.05 -13.89 7.42
N ASP A 100 -10.92 -13.64 8.40
CA ASP A 100 -10.55 -12.94 9.63
C ASP A 100 -9.78 -13.86 10.59
N TYR A 101 -8.57 -13.45 10.98
CA TYR A 101 -7.78 -14.16 11.99
C TYR A 101 -8.10 -13.69 13.42
N GLN A 102 -8.94 -12.65 13.57
CA GLN A 102 -9.34 -12.05 14.85
C GLN A 102 -8.15 -11.51 15.67
N LEU A 103 -7.01 -11.31 15.01
CA LEU A 103 -5.81 -10.74 15.62
C LEU A 103 -5.90 -9.22 15.61
N ILE A 104 -5.83 -8.60 16.78
CA ILE A 104 -6.04 -7.16 16.90
C ILE A 104 -4.78 -6.38 16.51
N ASP A 105 -4.96 -5.39 15.63
CA ASP A 105 -3.91 -4.51 15.09
C ASP A 105 -2.92 -3.99 16.14
N ARG A 106 -3.41 -3.43 17.25
CA ARG A 106 -2.59 -2.86 18.33
C ARG A 106 -1.76 -3.92 19.05
N GLU A 107 -2.27 -5.15 19.14
CA GLU A 107 -1.62 -6.24 19.87
C GLU A 107 -0.47 -6.79 19.04
N ILE A 108 -0.72 -7.01 17.74
CA ILE A 108 0.30 -7.39 16.76
C ILE A 108 1.42 -6.35 16.72
N LEU A 109 1.06 -5.06 16.64
CA LEU A 109 2.04 -3.98 16.62
C LEU A 109 2.86 -3.94 17.92
N SER A 110 2.20 -4.08 19.07
CA SER A 110 2.87 -4.09 20.38
C SER A 110 3.83 -5.27 20.50
N GLU A 111 3.42 -6.45 20.04
CA GLU A 111 4.24 -7.65 20.03
C GLU A 111 5.45 -7.49 19.10
N TYR A 112 5.25 -6.96 17.90
CA TYR A 112 6.33 -6.66 16.96
C TYR A 112 7.40 -5.74 17.59
N ILE A 113 6.97 -4.65 18.23
CA ILE A 113 7.88 -3.70 18.90
C ILE A 113 8.63 -4.38 20.05
N ARG A 114 7.93 -5.13 20.91
CA ARG A 114 8.54 -5.86 22.04
C ARG A 114 9.60 -6.85 21.56
N ASN A 115 9.34 -7.56 20.46
CA ASN A 115 10.23 -8.57 19.92
C ASN A 115 11.44 -7.97 19.18
N ARG A 116 11.30 -6.80 18.57
CA ARG A 116 12.39 -6.15 17.82
C ARG A 116 13.40 -5.40 18.69
N GLN A 117 13.07 -5.09 19.95
CA GLN A 117 13.85 -4.29 20.92
C GLN A 117 14.18 -2.85 20.48
N ASN A 118 14.68 -2.66 19.26
CA ASN A 118 14.90 -1.39 18.59
C ASN A 118 14.12 -1.36 17.26
N VAL A 119 13.35 -0.30 17.04
CA VAL A 119 12.52 -0.12 15.83
C VAL A 119 12.98 1.14 15.11
N THR A 120 13.69 0.97 14.00
CA THR A 120 14.26 2.05 13.19
C THR A 120 13.71 1.96 11.76
N PRO A 121 12.45 2.39 11.52
CA PRO A 121 11.87 2.36 10.18
C PRO A 121 12.65 3.31 9.26
N VAL A 122 12.89 2.89 8.02
CA VAL A 122 13.58 3.68 7.00
C VAL A 122 12.69 3.87 5.78
N LEU A 123 12.99 4.90 4.98
CA LEU A 123 12.33 5.07 3.69
C LEU A 123 12.87 4.04 2.70
N GLU A 124 12.09 3.00 2.44
CA GLU A 124 12.44 1.91 1.51
C GLU A 124 11.95 2.15 0.07
N ASN A 125 11.45 3.36 -0.24
CA ASN A 125 10.89 3.72 -1.56
C ASN A 125 9.80 2.75 -2.06
N ARG A 126 9.01 2.19 -1.12
CA ARG A 126 7.85 1.35 -1.44
C ARG A 126 6.77 2.14 -2.18
N ILE A 127 6.63 3.43 -1.91
CA ILE A 127 5.68 4.31 -2.59
C ILE A 127 6.48 5.43 -3.24
N GLN A 128 6.32 5.61 -4.55
CA GLN A 128 7.03 6.64 -5.32
C GLN A 128 6.04 7.50 -6.09
N PHE A 129 6.36 8.78 -6.22
CA PHE A 129 5.56 9.75 -6.96
C PHE A 129 6.36 10.34 -8.12
N ILE A 130 5.79 10.27 -9.32
CA ILE A 130 6.23 11.00 -10.49
C ILE A 130 5.39 12.28 -10.54
N VAL A 131 6.03 13.44 -10.54
CA VAL A 131 5.33 14.72 -10.65
C VAL A 131 5.47 15.22 -12.09
N ASP A 132 4.35 15.50 -12.74
CA ASP A 132 4.36 16.16 -14.05
C ASP A 132 4.70 17.63 -13.83
N ASN A 133 5.93 18.07 -14.09
CA ASN A 133 6.20 19.51 -14.04
C ASN A 133 5.44 20.19 -15.18
N ASP A 134 4.51 21.08 -14.87
CA ASP A 134 3.89 22.02 -15.81
C ASP A 134 4.92 23.10 -16.28
N ASP A 135 6.20 22.72 -16.41
CA ASP A 135 7.26 23.61 -16.86
C ASP A 135 7.74 23.18 -18.24
N ASP A 136 7.59 24.13 -19.16
CA ASP A 136 7.87 24.09 -20.58
C ASP A 136 9.26 23.48 -20.87
N GLY A 137 9.27 22.47 -21.74
CA GLY A 137 10.42 22.01 -22.51
C GLY A 137 11.79 21.89 -21.80
N SER A 138 12.03 20.82 -21.04
CA SER A 138 13.33 20.14 -21.08
C SER A 138 13.26 18.71 -20.54
N ASN A 139 13.78 17.76 -21.32
CA ASN A 139 13.91 16.35 -20.96
C ASN A 139 14.75 16.20 -19.68
N SER A 140 14.10 15.97 -18.55
CA SER A 140 14.69 15.20 -17.45
C SER A 140 13.57 14.64 -16.58
N SER A 141 13.34 13.32 -16.65
CA SER A 141 12.51 12.60 -15.68
C SER A 141 13.23 12.64 -14.33
N GLN A 142 13.05 13.72 -13.58
CA GLN A 142 13.61 13.84 -12.24
C GLN A 142 12.72 13.06 -11.28
N MET A 143 13.26 11.94 -10.79
CA MET A 143 12.70 11.19 -9.67
C MET A 143 12.76 12.07 -8.43
N LEU A 144 11.65 12.74 -8.10
CA LEU A 144 11.55 13.57 -6.91
C LEU A 144 11.42 12.66 -5.69
N ILE A 145 12.54 12.45 -5.00
CA ILE A 145 12.54 11.92 -3.63
C ILE A 145 11.92 13.01 -2.76
N VAL A 146 10.61 12.98 -2.57
CA VAL A 146 9.91 13.86 -1.62
C VAL A 146 10.32 13.48 -0.21
N ASN A 147 11.42 14.05 0.26
CA ASN A 147 11.75 14.19 1.68
C ASN A 147 10.80 15.22 2.30
N SER A 148 9.53 14.85 2.44
CA SER A 148 8.57 15.59 3.24
C SER A 148 8.55 14.99 4.63
N TYR A 149 9.24 15.66 5.55
CA TYR A 149 9.15 15.39 6.99
C TYR A 149 7.68 15.53 7.44
N LEU A 150 6.94 14.43 7.58
CA LEU A 150 5.88 14.33 8.60
C LEU A 150 5.42 12.88 8.85
N SER A 151 5.53 12.52 10.13
CA SER A 151 4.86 11.43 10.86
C SER A 151 5.38 10.00 10.72
N PHE A 152 5.98 9.54 11.82
CA PHE A 152 6.24 8.15 12.17
C PHE A 152 5.03 7.26 11.87
N MET A 153 5.11 6.41 10.83
CA MET A 153 4.17 5.30 10.65
C MET A 153 4.98 4.00 10.59
N ILE A 154 4.64 3.10 11.50
CA ILE A 154 5.36 1.86 11.75
C ILE A 154 5.08 0.89 10.60
N THR A 155 6.14 0.46 9.92
CA THR A 155 6.08 -0.56 8.88
C THR A 155 5.91 -1.94 9.53
N ILE A 156 4.76 -2.57 9.29
CA ILE A 156 4.54 -3.97 9.63
C ILE A 156 5.03 -4.84 8.46
N LEU A 157 6.02 -5.68 8.74
CA LEU A 157 6.54 -6.67 7.79
C LEU A 157 5.55 -7.84 7.74
N PHE A 158 4.90 -8.06 6.60
CA PHE A 158 4.11 -9.26 6.35
C PHE A 158 4.55 -9.94 5.06
N LEU A 159 4.77 -11.24 5.18
CA LEU A 159 5.10 -12.17 4.10
C LEU A 159 3.86 -12.41 3.26
N ILE A 160 3.94 -12.11 1.96
CA ILE A 160 3.03 -12.68 0.97
C ILE A 160 3.50 -14.13 0.80
N ILE A 161 2.76 -15.08 1.35
CA ILE A 161 2.94 -16.50 1.03
C ILE A 161 2.22 -16.69 -0.31
N SER A 162 2.99 -16.79 -1.39
CA SER A 162 2.48 -17.35 -2.64
C SER A 162 2.33 -18.85 -2.40
N SER A 163 1.12 -19.31 -2.11
CA SER A 163 0.82 -20.74 -2.20
C SER A 163 0.36 -21.01 -3.62
N GLN A 164 1.23 -21.61 -4.44
CA GLN A 164 0.75 -22.41 -5.55
C GLN A 164 -0.01 -23.61 -4.97
N ILE A 165 -1.32 -23.62 -5.15
CA ILE A 165 -2.16 -24.82 -5.13
C ILE A 165 -3.02 -24.78 -6.39
#